data_AF-A0A315B696-F1
#
_entry.id   AF-A0A315B696-F1
#
_cell.length_a   1.000
_cell.length_b   1.000
_cell.length_c   1.000
_cell.angle_alpha   90.00
_cell.angle_beta   90.00
_cell.angle_gamma   90.00
#
_symmetry.space_group_name_H-M   'P 1'
#
loop_
_entity.id
_entity.type
_entity.pdbx_description
1 polymer ?
#
loop_
_entity_poly.entity_id
_entity_poly.type
_entity_poly.pdbx_seq_one_letter_code
_entity_poly.pdbx_strand_id
1 'polypeptide(L)'
;MNFLKHFWEGDELEIKQMKTRLFEADPPILYVLHYLGNKPWLCFRDYDCNWNVDFMQEFASDVAHKRWWKVHDAMPQNLQNFCLLRTEQKAGLEWDRRQAEKANYTDGHWKIKIKDNRLKTCFEEFCSWKNMLRHWGEKNWTDNAIITPSLPALTTASVSS
;
A
#
# COMPACT_ATOMS: atom_id res chain seq x y z
N MET A 1 -21.83 -9.24 7.67
CA MET A 1 -20.89 -10.07 6.87
C MET A 1 -19.61 -9.28 6.65
N ASN A 2 -18.45 -9.90 6.82
CA ASN A 2 -17.15 -9.31 6.50
C ASN A 2 -16.81 -9.65 5.04
N PHE A 3 -16.49 -8.65 4.21
CA PHE A 3 -16.11 -8.89 2.82
C PHE A 3 -14.60 -8.88 2.66
N LEU A 4 -14.08 -9.85 1.91
CA LEU A 4 -12.66 -9.90 1.55
C LEU A 4 -12.43 -9.09 0.28
N LYS A 5 -11.40 -8.25 0.25
CA LYS A 5 -10.86 -7.66 -0.99
C LYS A 5 -10.15 -8.77 -1.77
N HIS A 6 -10.93 -9.58 -2.47
CA HIS A 6 -10.46 -10.73 -3.23
C HIS A 6 -11.29 -10.98 -4.49
N PHE A 7 -10.60 -11.19 -5.61
CA PHE A 7 -11.12 -11.46 -6.95
C PHE A 7 -10.52 -12.77 -7.41
N TRP A 8 -11.23 -13.88 -7.20
CA TRP A 8 -10.70 -15.22 -7.49
C TRP A 8 -10.38 -15.37 -8.98
N GLU A 9 -9.33 -16.13 -9.27
CA GLU A 9 -9.09 -16.61 -10.63
C GLU A 9 -10.30 -17.45 -11.08
N GLY A 10 -10.89 -17.08 -12.22
CA GLY A 10 -12.12 -17.69 -12.72
C GLY A 10 -13.44 -17.02 -12.29
N ASP A 11 -13.43 -16.00 -11.42
CA ASP A 11 -14.63 -15.19 -11.16
C ASP A 11 -15.18 -14.62 -12.48
N GLU A 12 -16.47 -14.82 -12.74
CA GLU A 12 -17.15 -14.22 -13.89
C GLU A 12 -17.05 -12.69 -13.83
N LEU A 13 -17.04 -12.05 -15.01
CA LEU A 13 -16.93 -10.60 -15.11
C LEU A 13 -18.04 -9.89 -14.31
N GLU A 14 -19.25 -10.43 -14.30
CA GLU A 14 -20.38 -9.89 -13.56
C GLU A 14 -20.15 -9.90 -12.05
N ILE A 15 -19.53 -10.96 -11.52
CA ILE A 15 -19.17 -11.08 -10.09
C ILE A 15 -18.09 -10.05 -9.74
N LYS A 16 -17.06 -9.91 -10.58
CA LYS A 16 -16.02 -8.89 -10.38
C LYS A 16 -16.61 -7.48 -10.39
N GLN A 17 -17.50 -7.18 -11.33
CA GLN A 17 -18.22 -5.90 -11.41
C GLN A 17 -19.15 -5.68 -10.21
N MET A 18 -19.85 -6.71 -9.74
CA MET A 18 -20.68 -6.64 -8.54
C MET A 18 -19.83 -6.29 -7.32
N LYS A 19 -18.70 -6.99 -7.10
CA LYS A 19 -17.76 -6.69 -6.00
C LYS A 19 -17.26 -5.25 -6.06
N THR A 20 -16.83 -4.79 -7.24
CA THR A 20 -16.40 -3.40 -7.45
C THR A 20 -17.50 -2.40 -7.08
N ARG A 21 -18.74 -2.62 -7.53
CA ARG A 21 -19.90 -1.79 -7.16
C ARG A 21 -20.14 -1.75 -5.66
N LEU A 22 -20.05 -2.90 -4.98
CA LEU A 22 -20.20 -3.00 -3.53
C LEU A 22 -19.08 -2.24 -2.78
N PHE A 23 -17.83 -2.27 -3.28
CA PHE A 23 -16.71 -1.54 -2.69
C PHE A 23 -16.82 -0.02 -2.91
N GLU A 24 -17.43 0.42 -4.01
CA GLU A 24 -17.55 1.84 -4.34
C GLU A 24 -18.72 2.52 -3.63
N ALA A 25 -19.79 1.77 -3.33
CA ALA A 25 -21.09 2.27 -2.88
C ALA A 25 -21.03 3.42 -1.86
N ASP A 26 -21.86 4.43 -2.10
CA ASP A 26 -22.07 5.60 -1.24
C ASP A 26 -23.58 5.95 -1.26
N PRO A 27 -24.35 5.74 -0.17
CA PRO A 27 -23.92 5.27 1.14
C PRO A 27 -23.37 3.82 1.11
N PRO A 28 -22.50 3.45 2.07
CA PRO A 28 -21.87 2.14 2.08
C PRO A 28 -22.90 1.02 2.24
N ILE A 29 -22.89 0.07 1.30
CA ILE A 29 -23.63 -1.20 1.41
C ILE A 29 -22.83 -2.18 2.28
N LEU A 30 -21.49 -2.17 2.14
CA LEU A 30 -20.58 -2.97 2.94
C LEU A 30 -20.04 -2.15 4.12
N TYR A 31 -20.16 -2.72 5.31
CA TYR A 31 -19.67 -2.08 6.54
C TYR A 31 -18.24 -2.48 6.91
N VAL A 32 -17.73 -3.59 6.37
CA VAL A 32 -16.39 -4.10 6.67
C VAL A 32 -15.74 -4.63 5.40
N LEU A 33 -14.52 -4.17 5.13
CA LEU A 33 -13.66 -4.66 4.05
C LEU A 33 -12.32 -5.14 4.61
N HIS A 34 -11.99 -6.41 4.39
CA HIS A 34 -10.71 -7.01 4.76
C HIS A 34 -9.74 -6.88 3.58
N TYR A 35 -8.69 -6.08 3.74
CA TYR A 35 -7.64 -5.90 2.75
C TYR A 35 -6.64 -7.06 2.79
N LEU A 36 -6.74 -7.99 1.83
CA LEU A 36 -5.72 -9.00 1.58
C LEU A 36 -4.60 -8.45 0.66
N GLY A 37 -3.51 -9.20 0.52
CA GLY A 37 -2.29 -8.75 -0.17
C GLY A 37 -1.59 -7.59 0.55
N ASN A 38 -0.87 -6.77 -0.24
CA ASN A 38 -0.24 -5.54 0.25
C ASN A 38 -1.30 -4.56 0.76
N LYS A 39 -1.03 -3.98 1.93
CA LYS A 39 -1.94 -3.04 2.58
C LYS A 39 -1.89 -1.68 1.87
N PRO A 40 -3.02 -0.94 1.78
CA PRO A 40 -3.05 0.32 1.03
C PRO A 40 -2.00 1.36 1.47
N TRP A 41 -1.69 1.44 2.76
CA TRP A 41 -0.64 2.33 3.28
C TRP A 41 0.77 1.95 2.87
N LEU A 42 1.01 0.70 2.44
CA LEU A 42 2.30 0.22 1.96
C LEU A 42 2.49 0.43 0.45
N CYS A 43 1.41 0.66 -0.29
CA CYS A 43 1.43 1.01 -1.72
C CYS A 43 1.56 2.52 -1.89
N PHE A 44 1.97 2.98 -3.09
CA PHE A 44 1.75 4.39 -3.46
C PHE A 44 0.25 4.69 -3.53
N ARG A 45 -0.09 5.97 -3.36
CA ARG A 45 -1.47 6.44 -3.33
C ARG A 45 -2.22 6.34 -4.66
N ASP A 46 -1.48 6.34 -5.75
CA ASP A 46 -2.04 6.55 -7.09
C ASP A 46 -2.86 5.35 -7.60
N TYR A 47 -2.54 4.13 -7.16
CA TYR A 47 -3.27 2.90 -7.49
C TYR A 47 -2.88 1.76 -6.54
N ASP A 48 -3.63 0.65 -6.54
CA ASP A 48 -3.32 -0.52 -5.74
C ASP A 48 -2.06 -1.25 -6.25
N CYS A 49 -0.95 -1.16 -5.53
CA CYS A 49 0.33 -1.76 -5.96
C CYS A 49 0.29 -3.29 -6.12
N ASN A 50 -0.74 -3.97 -5.59
CA ASN A 50 -0.97 -5.39 -5.85
C ASN A 50 -1.11 -5.70 -7.35
N TRP A 51 -1.50 -4.73 -8.19
CA TRP A 51 -1.52 -4.89 -9.66
C TRP A 51 -0.14 -5.20 -10.27
N ASN A 52 0.95 -4.76 -9.62
CA ASN A 52 2.31 -4.91 -10.17
C ASN A 52 2.91 -6.31 -9.97
N VAL A 53 2.24 -7.21 -9.23
CA VAL A 53 2.76 -8.53 -8.88
C VAL A 53 1.72 -9.58 -9.24
N ASP A 54 2.06 -10.50 -10.14
CA ASP A 54 1.15 -11.49 -10.74
C ASP A 54 0.25 -12.20 -9.72
N PHE A 55 0.84 -12.90 -8.75
CA PHE A 55 0.09 -13.62 -7.72
C PHE A 55 -0.67 -12.73 -6.72
N MET A 56 -0.41 -11.41 -6.73
CA MET A 56 -1.13 -10.45 -5.88
C MET A 56 -2.32 -9.82 -6.60
N GLN A 57 -2.46 -9.99 -7.92
CA GLN A 57 -3.54 -9.36 -8.68
C GLN A 57 -4.94 -9.82 -8.22
N GLU A 58 -5.07 -11.03 -7.68
CA GLU A 58 -6.32 -11.50 -7.07
C GLU A 58 -6.76 -10.64 -5.87
N PHE A 59 -5.83 -9.91 -5.24
CA PHE A 59 -6.13 -8.97 -4.17
C PHE A 59 -6.29 -7.54 -4.68
N ALA A 60 -5.97 -7.21 -5.93
CA ALA A 60 -5.87 -5.84 -6.39
C ALA A 60 -7.25 -5.17 -6.59
N SER A 61 -7.41 -3.95 -6.07
CA SER A 61 -8.61 -3.15 -6.32
C SER A 61 -8.39 -1.67 -6.05
N ASP A 62 -8.38 -0.87 -7.12
CA ASP A 62 -8.24 0.59 -7.02
C ASP A 62 -9.40 1.25 -6.28
N VAL A 63 -10.60 0.69 -6.39
CA VAL A 63 -11.78 1.18 -5.65
C VAL A 63 -11.60 0.99 -4.14
N ALA A 64 -11.18 -0.21 -3.72
CA ALA A 64 -10.89 -0.48 -2.32
C ALA A 64 -9.71 0.37 -1.82
N HIS A 65 -8.66 0.52 -2.64
CA HIS A 65 -7.49 1.34 -2.35
C HIS A 65 -7.88 2.81 -2.12
N LYS A 66 -8.68 3.38 -3.03
CA LYS A 66 -9.23 4.74 -2.90
C LYS A 66 -10.10 4.92 -1.66
N ARG A 67 -10.89 3.90 -1.27
CA ARG A 67 -11.66 3.94 -0.02
C ARG A 67 -10.79 4.03 1.22
N TRP A 68 -9.67 3.29 1.25
CA TRP A 68 -8.72 3.42 2.36
C TRP A 68 -8.11 4.83 2.44
N TRP A 69 -7.76 5.43 1.29
CA TRP A 69 -7.24 6.80 1.28
C TRP A 69 -8.23 7.85 1.76
N LYS A 70 -9.55 7.67 1.54
CA LYS A 70 -10.56 8.54 2.17
C LYS A 70 -10.49 8.48 3.71
N VAL A 71 -10.26 7.30 4.28
CA VAL A 71 -10.07 7.16 5.73
C VAL A 71 -8.78 7.84 6.16
N HIS A 72 -7.68 7.60 5.45
CA HIS A 72 -6.40 8.25 5.73
C HIS A 72 -6.49 9.77 5.73
N ASP A 73 -7.14 10.35 4.73
CA ASP A 73 -7.29 11.80 4.61
C ASP A 73 -8.12 12.42 5.74
N ALA A 74 -9.05 11.64 6.30
CA ALA A 74 -9.85 12.06 7.45
C ALA A 74 -9.11 11.91 8.79
N MET A 75 -7.99 11.18 8.83
CA MET A 75 -7.21 11.03 10.05
C MET A 75 -6.46 12.33 10.40
N PRO A 76 -6.30 12.66 11.70
CA PRO A 76 -5.40 13.72 12.15
C PRO A 76 -3.98 13.58 11.58
N GLN A 77 -3.32 14.71 11.30
CA GLN A 77 -2.02 14.73 10.62
C GLN A 77 -0.93 13.94 11.37
N ASN A 78 -0.95 13.96 12.71
CA ASN A 78 -0.01 13.20 13.52
C ASN A 78 -0.16 11.69 13.33
N LEU A 79 -1.37 11.20 13.01
CA LEU A 79 -1.60 9.79 12.71
C LEU A 79 -1.20 9.42 11.28
N GLN A 80 -1.39 10.32 10.31
CA GLN A 80 -0.96 10.12 8.93
C GLN A 80 0.57 9.91 8.83
N ASN A 81 1.35 10.50 9.74
CA ASN A 81 2.80 10.35 9.78
C ASN A 81 3.25 8.89 10.02
N PHE A 82 2.43 8.05 10.65
CA PHE A 82 2.73 6.61 10.79
C PHE A 82 2.55 5.83 9.48
N CYS A 83 1.95 6.44 8.46
CA CYS A 83 1.77 5.85 7.13
C CYS A 83 2.83 6.33 6.11
N LEU A 84 3.90 7.01 6.57
CA LEU A 84 5.02 7.34 5.70
C LEU A 84 5.73 6.08 5.20
N LEU A 85 6.24 6.15 3.97
CA LEU A 85 6.96 5.03 3.35
C LEU A 85 8.45 5.11 3.70
N ARG A 86 9.02 3.99 4.13
CA ARG A 86 10.48 3.82 4.23
C ARG A 86 11.13 3.99 2.86
N THR A 87 12.40 4.35 2.86
CA THR A 87 13.21 4.57 1.67
C THR A 87 13.32 3.31 0.82
N GLU A 88 13.48 2.16 1.47
CA GLU A 88 13.47 0.83 0.86
C GLU A 88 12.12 0.53 0.20
N GLN A 89 11.01 0.75 0.91
CA GLN A 89 9.67 0.50 0.38
C GLN A 89 9.41 1.31 -0.90
N LYS A 90 9.82 2.59 -0.94
CA LYS A 90 9.68 3.43 -2.14
C LYS A 90 10.43 2.84 -3.34
N ALA A 91 11.65 2.34 -3.10
CA ALA A 91 12.44 1.71 -4.15
C ALA A 91 11.82 0.37 -4.60
N GLY A 92 11.34 -0.46 -3.66
CA GLY A 92 10.65 -1.72 -3.96
C GLY A 92 9.39 -1.52 -4.79
N LEU A 93 8.53 -0.56 -4.43
CA LEU A 93 7.31 -0.27 -5.20
C LEU A 93 7.61 0.16 -6.65
N GLU A 94 8.65 0.98 -6.85
CA GLU A 94 9.06 1.38 -8.20
C GLU A 94 9.74 0.23 -8.96
N TRP A 95 10.47 -0.65 -8.26
CA TRP A 95 11.01 -1.87 -8.84
C TRP A 95 9.88 -2.77 -9.36
N ASP A 96 8.87 -3.04 -8.53
CA ASP A 96 7.71 -3.87 -8.91
C ASP A 96 6.97 -3.27 -10.10
N ARG A 97 6.75 -1.94 -10.11
CA ARG A 97 6.16 -1.23 -11.25
C ARG A 97 6.96 -1.46 -12.54
N ARG A 98 8.29 -1.40 -12.48
CA ARG A 98 9.18 -1.66 -13.63
C ARG A 98 9.17 -3.12 -14.06
N GLN A 99 9.01 -4.07 -13.14
CA GLN A 99 8.86 -5.48 -13.49
C GLN A 99 7.54 -5.72 -14.22
N ALA A 100 6.44 -5.13 -13.75
CA ALA A 100 5.14 -5.19 -14.43
C ALA A 100 5.19 -4.55 -15.83
N GLU A 101 5.88 -3.42 -15.98
CA GLU A 101 6.16 -2.77 -17.27
C GLU A 101 6.96 -3.70 -18.21
N LYS A 102 8.06 -4.28 -17.71
CA LYS A 102 8.90 -5.21 -18.48
C LYS A 102 8.15 -6.47 -18.89
N ALA A 103 7.29 -6.98 -18.02
CA ALA A 103 6.43 -8.13 -18.28
C ALA A 103 5.19 -7.77 -19.11
N ASN A 104 5.01 -6.49 -19.45
CA ASN A 104 3.91 -5.96 -20.25
C ASN A 104 2.53 -6.39 -19.74
N TYR A 105 2.30 -6.20 -18.43
CA TYR A 105 1.02 -6.50 -17.80
C TYR A 105 -0.12 -5.77 -18.51
N THR A 106 -1.19 -6.51 -18.79
CA THR A 106 -2.29 -6.10 -19.69
C THR A 106 -3.26 -5.12 -19.04
N ASP A 107 -3.36 -5.11 -17.71
CA ASP A 107 -4.18 -4.15 -16.94
C ASP A 107 -3.63 -2.71 -17.04
N GLY A 108 -2.35 -2.55 -17.34
CA GLY A 108 -1.72 -1.26 -17.64
C GLY A 108 -1.51 -0.32 -16.45
N HIS A 109 -1.73 -0.75 -15.19
CA HIS A 109 -1.56 0.13 -14.02
C HIS A 109 -0.12 0.65 -13.87
N TRP A 110 0.88 -0.10 -14.35
CA TRP A 110 2.27 0.33 -14.35
C TRP A 110 2.53 1.62 -15.14
N LYS A 111 1.62 2.03 -16.03
CA LYS A 111 1.67 3.29 -16.80
C LYS A 111 1.21 4.50 -15.98
N ILE A 112 0.53 4.29 -14.85
CA ILE A 112 -0.01 5.36 -14.02
C ILE A 112 1.15 6.16 -13.42
N LYS A 113 1.15 7.47 -13.65
CA LYS A 113 2.16 8.38 -13.10
C LYS A 113 1.95 8.53 -11.59
N ILE A 114 2.96 8.10 -10.81
CA ILE A 114 2.97 8.26 -9.35
C ILE A 114 3.09 9.74 -8.97
N LYS A 115 2.11 10.24 -8.21
CA LYS A 115 2.04 11.60 -7.64
C LYS A 115 2.06 11.61 -6.11
N ASP A 116 2.12 10.45 -5.48
CA ASP A 116 2.20 10.32 -4.02
C ASP A 116 3.30 11.20 -3.42
N ASN A 117 2.88 12.15 -2.57
CA ASN A 117 3.79 13.09 -1.91
C ASN A 117 4.80 12.41 -0.97
N ARG A 118 4.49 11.20 -0.48
CA ARG A 118 5.39 10.43 0.39
C ARG A 118 6.69 10.06 -0.31
N LEU A 119 6.75 10.10 -1.65
CA LEU A 119 8.02 9.95 -2.39
C LEU A 119 9.06 11.01 -2.02
N LYS A 120 8.61 12.22 -1.64
CA LYS A 120 9.47 13.35 -1.28
C LYS A 120 9.64 13.50 0.23
N THR A 121 8.77 12.90 1.03
CA THR A 121 8.81 12.98 2.49
C THR A 121 9.73 11.91 3.07
N CYS A 122 10.59 12.30 4.00
CA CYS A 122 11.59 11.43 4.64
C CYS A 122 11.41 11.45 6.16
N PHE A 123 11.56 10.30 6.80
CA PHE A 123 11.60 10.20 8.27
C PHE A 123 12.79 9.35 8.75
N GLU A 124 13.57 8.78 7.83
CA GLU A 124 14.80 8.03 8.08
C GLU A 124 16.00 8.92 7.76
N GLU A 125 17.14 8.69 8.42
CA GLU A 125 18.39 9.42 8.14
C GLU A 125 18.83 9.25 6.69
N PHE A 126 18.77 8.02 6.17
CA PHE A 126 18.97 7.75 4.76
C PHE A 126 17.65 7.86 4.00
N CYS A 127 17.54 8.85 3.11
CA CYS A 127 16.35 9.05 2.28
C CYS A 127 16.66 9.25 0.80
N SER A 128 17.33 8.28 0.20
CA SER A 128 17.66 8.31 -1.22
C SER A 128 17.19 7.03 -1.93
N TRP A 129 15.86 6.89 -2.06
CA TRP A 129 15.24 5.71 -2.65
C TRP A 129 15.64 5.48 -4.11
N LYS A 130 15.95 6.54 -4.87
CA LYS A 130 16.43 6.41 -6.26
C LYS A 130 17.80 5.75 -6.34
N ASN A 131 18.70 6.09 -5.40
CA ASN A 131 20.01 5.44 -5.33
C ASN A 131 19.85 3.99 -4.90
N MET A 132 19.01 3.73 -3.90
CA MET A 132 18.69 2.38 -3.46
C MET A 132 18.11 1.51 -4.59
N LEU A 133 17.20 2.06 -5.40
CA LEU A 133 16.64 1.39 -6.57
C LEU A 133 17.71 1.04 -7.63
N ARG A 134 18.75 1.86 -7.81
CA ARG A 134 19.82 1.57 -8.79
C ARG A 134 20.58 0.28 -8.47
N HIS A 135 20.69 -0.05 -7.19
CA HIS A 135 21.39 -1.22 -6.69
C HIS A 135 20.44 -2.38 -6.35
N TRP A 136 19.16 -2.27 -6.70
CA TRP A 136 18.13 -3.24 -6.31
C TRP A 136 18.42 -4.62 -6.89
N GLY A 137 18.53 -5.62 -6.01
CA GLY A 137 18.86 -7.00 -6.39
C GLY A 137 20.35 -7.31 -6.59
N GLU A 138 21.26 -6.38 -6.27
CA GLU A 138 22.70 -6.69 -6.20
C GLU A 138 23.01 -7.66 -5.05
N LYS A 139 23.90 -8.65 -5.30
CA LYS A 139 24.19 -9.75 -4.34
C LYS A 139 24.85 -9.31 -3.03
N ASN A 140 25.41 -8.09 -2.97
CA ASN A 140 26.13 -7.56 -1.80
C ASN A 140 25.26 -6.59 -0.97
N TRP A 141 23.94 -6.67 -1.12
CA TRP A 141 23.02 -5.82 -0.39
C TRP A 141 23.04 -6.17 1.11
N THR A 142 23.19 -5.15 1.96
CA THR A 142 23.09 -5.28 3.41
C THR A 142 21.75 -4.72 3.87
N ASP A 143 20.80 -5.61 4.16
CA ASP A 143 19.53 -5.24 4.79
C ASP A 143 19.78 -4.87 6.26
N ASN A 144 20.25 -3.66 6.52
CA ASN A 144 20.29 -3.12 7.87
C ASN A 144 18.92 -2.58 8.24
N ALA A 145 17.96 -3.47 8.48
CA ALA A 145 16.60 -3.10 8.88
C ALA A 145 16.13 -3.88 10.12
N ILE A 146 16.76 -3.64 11.28
CA ILE A 146 16.04 -3.61 12.57
C ILE A 146 16.64 -2.49 13.43
N ILE A 147 16.22 -1.25 13.19
CA ILE A 147 16.10 -0.27 14.28
C ILE A 147 14.61 -0.20 14.57
N THR A 148 14.13 -1.07 15.45
CA THR A 148 12.86 -0.82 16.15
C THR A 148 13.03 0.48 16.92
N PRO A 149 12.30 1.56 16.59
CA PRO A 149 12.21 2.68 17.51
C PRO A 149 11.55 2.11 18.77
N SER A 150 12.28 2.09 19.88
CA SER A 150 11.70 1.77 21.17
C SER A 150 10.52 2.72 21.38
N LEU A 151 9.31 2.15 21.48
CA LEU A 151 8.14 2.92 21.90
C LEU A 151 8.51 3.67 23.19
N PRO A 152 8.29 4.99 23.28
CA PRO A 152 8.51 5.69 24.53
C PRO A 152 7.64 5.02 25.59
N ALA A 153 8.28 4.63 26.71
CA ALA A 153 7.60 3.97 27.80
C ALA A 153 6.41 4.82 28.25
N LEU A 154 5.20 4.26 28.16
CA LEU A 154 4.02 4.85 28.79
C LEU A 154 4.25 4.87 30.30
N THR A 155 4.60 6.03 30.85
CA THR A 155 4.54 6.27 32.29
C THR A 155 3.09 6.22 32.74
N THR A 156 2.68 5.09 33.28
CA THR A 156 1.43 4.97 34.03
C THR A 156 1.62 5.69 35.36
N ALA A 157 1.07 6.90 35.48
CA ALA A 157 0.88 7.51 36.78
C ALA A 157 -0.19 6.70 37.52
N SER A 158 0.18 6.09 38.65
CA SER A 158 -0.77 5.45 39.55
C SER A 158 -1.68 6.51 40.16
N VAL A 159 -2.97 6.42 39.85
CA VAL A 159 -4.00 7.18 40.57
C VAL A 159 -4.18 6.48 41.92
N SER A 160 -3.71 7.12 42.99
CA SER A 160 -3.97 6.68 44.36
C SER A 160 -5.45 6.92 44.68
N SER A 161 -6.12 5.90 45.22
CA SER A 161 -7.47 5.98 45.79
C SER A 161 -7.44 6.59 47.19
#